data_AF-A0A3M7TPH9-F1
#
_entry.id   AF-A0A3M7TPH9-F1
#
_cell.length_a   1.000
_cell.length_b   1.000
_cell.length_c   1.000
_cell.angle_alpha   90.00
_cell.angle_beta   90.00
_cell.angle_gamma   90.00
#
_symmetry.space_group_name_H-M   'P 1'
#
loop_
_entity.id
_entity.type
_entity.pdbx_description
1 polymer ?
#
loop_
_entity_poly.entity_id
_entity_poly.type
_entity_poly.pdbx_seq_one_letter_code
_entity_poly.pdbx_strand_id
1 'polypeptide(L)'
;MWFKRKKGGNNRKKKPNVETKPVTIEEMRSAINQYAKQLNPDVSLRTIVKDNHEVDSDVLIEQLNCKPDRPFYMSKETFEIFEEADYPKWIDLCQVACDQYFLETDEEPVTPGDSTRKVNYLKIRNYMKDEPPFQLYLHPQDRMVTHRVPEK
;
A
#
# COMPACT_ATOMS: atom_id res chain seq x y z
N MET A 1 29.32 -8.12 43.54
CA MET A 1 27.88 -7.95 43.82
C MET A 1 27.32 -6.82 42.95
N TRP A 2 26.16 -7.08 42.36
CA TRP A 2 25.16 -6.14 41.80
C TRP A 2 25.48 -5.27 40.57
N PHE A 3 25.18 -5.83 39.40
CA PHE A 3 24.77 -5.07 38.22
C PHE A 3 23.34 -4.51 38.43
N LYS A 4 23.22 -3.18 38.60
CA LYS A 4 21.93 -2.48 38.59
C LYS A 4 21.35 -2.48 37.17
N ARG A 5 20.35 -3.33 36.92
CA ARG A 5 19.48 -3.24 35.74
C ARG A 5 18.73 -1.90 35.76
N LYS A 6 19.04 -1.01 34.82
CA LYS A 6 18.17 0.14 34.49
C LYS A 6 16.85 -0.42 33.94
N LYS A 7 15.76 -0.30 34.71
CA LYS A 7 14.40 -0.49 34.20
C LYS A 7 14.18 0.57 33.11
N GLY A 8 14.18 0.15 31.84
CA GLY A 8 13.69 0.96 30.74
C GLY A 8 12.24 1.32 31.03
N GLY A 9 12.00 2.60 31.29
CA GLY A 9 10.66 3.15 31.48
C GLY A 9 9.85 2.90 30.22
N ASN A 10 8.86 2.02 30.35
CA ASN A 10 7.91 1.73 29.29
C ASN A 10 7.01 2.95 29.15
N ASN A 11 7.43 3.95 28.36
CA ASN A 11 6.65 5.14 28.04
C ASN A 11 5.57 4.76 27.02
N ARG A 12 4.66 3.86 27.41
CA ARG A 12 3.41 3.64 26.69
C ARG A 12 2.57 4.89 26.91
N LYS A 13 2.69 5.86 26.00
CA LYS A 13 1.70 6.93 25.86
C LYS A 13 0.33 6.27 25.94
N LYS A 14 -0.50 6.70 26.91
CA LYS A 14 -1.88 6.21 27.05
C LYS A 14 -2.56 6.44 25.69
N LYS A 15 -2.97 5.35 25.03
CA LYS A 15 -3.74 5.47 23.79
C LYS A 15 -4.98 6.32 24.11
N PRO A 16 -5.29 7.36 23.31
CA PRO A 16 -6.53 8.10 23.49
C PRO A 16 -7.69 7.09 23.47
N ASN A 17 -8.63 7.24 24.41
CA ASN A 17 -9.81 6.39 24.48
C ASN A 17 -10.78 6.83 23.39
N VAL A 18 -10.48 6.46 22.15
CA VAL A 18 -11.29 6.77 20.97
C VAL A 18 -12.29 5.65 20.75
N GLU A 19 -13.52 6.03 20.41
CA GLU A 19 -14.57 5.08 20.07
C GLU A 19 -14.21 4.34 18.78
N THR A 20 -14.62 3.06 18.71
CA THR A 20 -14.56 2.29 17.46
C THR A 20 -15.78 2.62 16.61
N LYS A 21 -15.58 3.00 15.35
CA LYS A 21 -16.64 3.42 14.43
C LYS A 21 -16.45 2.80 13.05
N PRO A 22 -17.55 2.57 12.31
CA PRO A 22 -17.47 2.21 10.90
C PRO A 22 -16.78 3.33 10.12
N VAL A 23 -15.76 2.97 9.37
CA VAL A 23 -15.01 3.86 8.47
C VAL A 23 -15.14 3.32 7.06
N THR A 24 -15.36 4.23 6.11
CA THR A 24 -15.39 3.93 4.68
C THR A 24 -13.98 4.00 4.08
N ILE A 25 -13.77 3.33 2.94
CA ILE A 25 -12.50 3.42 2.23
C ILE A 25 -12.14 4.85 1.82
N GLU A 26 -13.14 5.70 1.51
CA GLU A 26 -12.90 7.11 1.16
C GLU A 26 -12.48 7.95 2.36
N GLU A 27 -13.05 7.71 3.54
CA GLU A 27 -12.59 8.34 4.79
C GLU A 27 -11.17 7.90 5.13
N MET A 28 -10.85 6.61 4.96
CA MET A 28 -9.49 6.11 5.13
C MET A 28 -8.52 6.76 4.15
N ARG A 29 -8.87 6.87 2.86
CA ARG A 29 -8.09 7.60 1.86
C ARG A 29 -7.86 9.05 2.25
N SER A 30 -8.91 9.73 2.71
CA SER A 30 -8.81 11.12 3.17
C SER A 30 -7.86 11.25 4.36
N ALA A 31 -7.96 10.35 5.34
CA ALA A 31 -7.10 10.36 6.52
C ALA A 31 -5.63 10.11 6.15
N ILE A 32 -5.35 9.14 5.29
CA ILE A 32 -3.99 8.86 4.80
C ILE A 32 -3.45 10.06 4.01
N ASN A 33 -4.25 10.68 3.15
CA ASN A 33 -3.83 11.87 2.40
C ASN A 33 -3.54 13.07 3.32
N GLN A 34 -4.31 13.24 4.40
CA GLN A 34 -4.06 14.26 5.40
C GLN A 34 -2.77 13.98 6.19
N TYR A 35 -2.57 12.72 6.58
CA TYR A 35 -1.35 12.28 7.25
C TYR A 35 -0.12 12.48 6.36
N ALA A 36 -0.19 12.10 5.09
CA ALA A 36 0.88 12.28 4.12
C ALA A 36 1.30 13.75 3.96
N LYS A 37 0.36 14.69 4.03
CA LYS A 37 0.64 16.14 3.98
C LYS A 37 1.36 16.67 5.23
N GLN A 38 1.20 16.00 6.36
CA GLN A 38 1.85 16.35 7.63
C GLN A 38 3.20 15.63 7.80
N LEU A 39 3.42 14.58 7.01
CA LEU A 39 4.63 13.79 7.04
C LEU A 39 5.82 14.63 6.59
N ASN A 40 6.96 14.45 7.24
CA ASN A 40 8.22 15.03 6.77
C ASN A 40 8.52 14.47 5.37
N PRO A 41 8.92 15.30 4.38
CA PRO A 41 9.26 14.83 3.04
C PRO A 41 10.29 13.69 2.99
N ASP A 42 11.16 13.57 4.00
CA ASP A 42 12.16 12.50 4.09
C ASP A 42 11.57 11.16 4.57
N VAL A 43 10.33 11.16 5.05
CA VAL A 43 9.67 9.97 5.60
C VAL A 43 8.69 9.41 4.57
N SER A 44 8.85 8.13 4.24
CA SER A 44 7.98 7.45 3.28
C SER A 44 6.62 7.09 3.90
N LEU A 45 5.55 7.20 3.10
CA LEU A 45 4.22 6.71 3.46
C LEU A 45 4.20 5.19 3.70
N ARG A 46 5.21 4.44 3.24
CA ARG A 46 5.36 3.00 3.56
C ARG A 46 5.46 2.74 5.07
N THR A 47 5.86 3.73 5.86
CA THR A 47 6.00 3.61 7.32
C THR A 47 4.68 3.34 8.04
N ILE A 48 3.53 3.68 7.43
CA ILE A 48 2.21 3.39 7.99
C ILE A 48 1.62 2.06 7.51
N VAL A 49 2.38 1.29 6.72
CA VAL A 49 1.97 -0.02 6.19
C VAL A 49 2.77 -1.10 6.88
N LYS A 50 2.06 -1.99 7.58
CA LYS A 50 2.66 -3.16 8.24
C LYS A 50 3.17 -4.17 7.21
N ASP A 51 3.89 -5.19 7.67
CA ASP A 51 4.46 -6.22 6.78
C ASP A 51 3.40 -7.08 6.10
N ASN A 52 2.21 -7.19 6.68
CA ASN A 52 1.03 -7.85 6.11
C ASN A 52 0.15 -6.90 5.28
N HIS A 53 0.68 -5.75 4.84
CA HIS A 53 -0.03 -4.70 4.09
C HIS A 53 -1.14 -3.99 4.84
N GLU A 54 -1.40 -4.32 6.11
CA GLU A 54 -2.41 -3.64 6.91
C GLU A 54 -1.95 -2.21 7.24
N VAL A 55 -2.85 -1.25 7.08
CA VAL A 55 -2.63 0.15 7.47
C VAL A 55 -2.60 0.24 8.98
N ASP A 56 -1.58 0.90 9.52
CA ASP A 56 -1.51 1.19 10.95
C ASP A 56 -2.50 2.30 11.32
N SER A 57 -3.72 1.89 11.71
CA SER A 57 -4.74 2.84 12.14
C SER A 57 -4.34 3.65 13.38
N ASP A 58 -3.41 3.15 14.22
CA ASP A 58 -3.01 3.85 15.45
C ASP A 58 -2.34 5.20 15.13
N VAL A 59 -1.61 5.31 14.02
CA VAL A 59 -0.97 6.57 13.59
C VAL A 59 -1.93 7.52 12.88
N LEU A 60 -3.10 7.02 12.46
CA LEU A 60 -4.14 7.79 11.76
C LEU A 60 -5.27 8.26 12.69
N ILE A 61 -5.19 7.97 14.00
CA ILE A 61 -6.24 8.34 14.97
C ILE A 61 -6.49 9.85 14.99
N GLU A 62 -5.45 10.68 14.83
CA GLU A 62 -5.60 12.14 14.85
C GLU A 62 -6.42 12.65 13.66
N GLN A 63 -6.34 11.97 12.51
CA GLN A 63 -7.04 12.32 11.28
C GLN A 63 -8.44 11.68 11.25
N LEU A 64 -8.59 10.46 11.77
CA LEU A 64 -9.86 9.73 11.80
C LEU A 64 -10.78 10.10 12.97
N ASN A 65 -10.23 10.63 14.07
CA ASN A 65 -10.93 10.86 15.33
C ASN A 65 -11.69 9.64 15.89
N CYS A 66 -11.35 8.44 15.43
CA CYS A 66 -11.92 7.17 15.83
C CYS A 66 -10.96 6.04 15.51
N LYS A 67 -11.26 4.85 16.03
CA LYS A 67 -10.63 3.60 15.58
C LYS A 67 -11.53 2.94 14.53
N PRO A 68 -11.03 2.56 13.35
CA PRO A 68 -11.81 1.76 12.40
C PRO A 68 -12.29 0.46 13.02
N ASP A 69 -13.51 0.05 12.68
CA ASP A 69 -14.12 -1.21 13.09
C ASP A 69 -13.57 -2.44 12.35
N ARG A 70 -12.88 -2.21 11.24
CA ARG A 70 -12.25 -3.23 10.40
C ARG A 70 -10.88 -2.78 9.89
N PRO A 71 -9.98 -3.72 9.55
CA PRO A 71 -8.70 -3.39 8.95
C PRO A 71 -8.87 -2.84 7.53
N PHE A 72 -7.92 -2.01 7.13
CA PHE A 72 -7.70 -1.59 5.75
C PHE A 72 -6.30 -1.98 5.34
N TYR A 73 -6.09 -2.19 4.06
CA TYR A 73 -4.80 -2.61 3.52
C TYR A 73 -4.32 -1.63 2.47
N MET A 74 -3.01 -1.48 2.33
CA MET A 74 -2.41 -0.56 1.37
C MET A 74 -1.19 -1.20 0.71
N SER A 75 -1.08 -1.04 -0.60
CA SER A 75 0.11 -1.40 -1.37
C SER A 75 1.29 -0.54 -0.93
N LYS A 76 2.48 -1.14 -0.73
CA LYS A 76 3.69 -0.37 -0.40
C LYS A 76 4.28 0.28 -1.66
N GLU A 77 4.02 -0.28 -2.82
CA GLU A 77 4.57 0.20 -4.09
C GLU A 77 3.69 1.27 -4.77
N THR A 78 2.36 1.08 -4.79
CA THR A 78 1.42 1.99 -5.48
C THR A 78 0.61 2.87 -4.54
N PHE A 79 0.66 2.62 -3.23
CA PHE A 79 -0.13 3.30 -2.20
C PHE A 79 -1.65 3.20 -2.40
N GLU A 80 -2.12 2.30 -3.26
CA GLU A 80 -3.54 2.02 -3.42
C GLU A 80 -4.09 1.34 -2.15
N ILE A 81 -5.29 1.76 -1.72
CA ILE A 81 -5.95 1.30 -0.49
C ILE A 81 -7.06 0.31 -0.84
N PHE A 82 -7.21 -0.71 0.00
CA PHE A 82 -8.11 -1.84 -0.16
C PHE A 82 -8.80 -2.20 1.16
N GLU A 83 -9.97 -2.82 1.04
CA GLU A 83 -10.67 -3.44 2.16
C GLU A 83 -10.29 -4.93 2.29
N GLU A 84 -9.79 -5.52 1.21
CA GLU A 84 -9.40 -6.93 1.11
C GLU A 84 -7.87 -7.08 1.17
N ALA A 85 -7.40 -8.06 1.96
CA ALA A 85 -5.99 -8.27 2.25
C ALA A 85 -5.17 -8.80 1.07
N ASP A 86 -5.81 -9.45 0.11
CA ASP A 86 -5.11 -10.19 -0.95
C ASP A 86 -4.59 -9.28 -2.07
N TYR A 87 -5.26 -8.16 -2.36
CA TYR A 87 -4.88 -7.28 -3.47
C TYR A 87 -3.49 -6.63 -3.32
N PRO A 88 -3.15 -5.96 -2.19
CA PRO A 88 -1.90 -5.21 -2.05
C PRO A 88 -0.66 -6.04 -2.36
N LYS A 89 -0.64 -7.30 -1.90
CA LYS A 89 0.50 -8.20 -2.10
C LYS A 89 0.73 -8.47 -3.58
N TRP A 90 -0.32 -8.80 -4.32
CA TRP A 90 -0.24 -9.08 -5.75
C TRP A 90 0.13 -7.85 -6.57
N ILE A 91 -0.40 -6.69 -6.18
CA ILE A 91 -0.06 -5.41 -6.80
C ILE A 91 1.41 -5.06 -6.58
N ASP A 92 1.92 -5.18 -5.35
CA ASP A 92 3.34 -4.92 -5.05
C ASP A 92 4.27 -5.84 -5.84
N LEU A 93 3.98 -7.15 -5.87
CA LEU A 93 4.77 -8.11 -6.63
C LEU A 93 4.77 -7.81 -8.13
N CYS A 94 3.60 -7.46 -8.68
CA CYS A 94 3.45 -7.11 -10.08
C CYS A 94 4.12 -5.77 -10.40
N GLN A 95 4.05 -4.77 -9.51
CA GLN A 95 4.70 -3.47 -9.67
C GLN A 95 6.22 -3.65 -9.75
N VAL A 96 6.82 -4.37 -8.80
CA VAL A 96 8.26 -4.67 -8.81
C VAL A 96 8.67 -5.41 -10.08
N ALA A 97 7.86 -6.36 -10.54
CA ALA A 97 8.12 -7.10 -11.79
C ALA A 97 8.03 -6.19 -13.03
N CYS A 98 7.04 -5.29 -13.08
CA CYS A 98 6.89 -4.31 -14.15
C CYS A 98 8.05 -3.33 -14.18
N ASP A 99 8.45 -2.81 -13.02
CA ASP A 99 9.57 -1.87 -12.89
C ASP A 99 10.88 -2.52 -13.33
N GLN A 100 11.15 -3.75 -12.91
CA GLN A 100 12.35 -4.48 -13.32
C GLN A 100 12.36 -4.75 -14.83
N TYR A 101 11.22 -5.17 -15.41
CA TYR A 101 11.10 -5.34 -16.86
C TYR A 101 11.37 -4.02 -17.61
N PHE A 102 10.78 -2.92 -17.15
CA PHE A 102 10.98 -1.61 -17.76
C PHE A 102 12.44 -1.15 -17.65
N LEU A 103 13.09 -1.33 -16.49
CA LEU A 103 14.50 -0.98 -16.30
C LEU A 103 15.44 -1.76 -17.24
N GLU A 104 15.12 -3.01 -17.57
CA GLU A 104 15.96 -3.86 -18.44
C GLU A 104 15.68 -3.68 -19.93
N THR A 105 14.44 -3.36 -20.30
CA THR A 105 13.99 -3.36 -21.70
C THR A 105 13.63 -1.99 -22.25
N ASP A 106 13.43 -0.99 -21.38
CA ASP A 106 12.84 0.32 -21.68
C ASP A 106 11.42 0.22 -22.31
N GLU A 107 10.75 -0.91 -22.13
CA GLU A 107 9.40 -1.16 -22.63
C GLU A 107 8.39 -1.37 -21.50
N GLU A 108 7.14 -0.97 -21.74
CA GLU A 108 6.05 -1.31 -20.83
C GLU A 108 5.61 -2.78 -21.02
N PRO A 109 5.33 -3.52 -19.93
CA PRO A 109 4.87 -4.89 -20.00
C PRO A 109 3.37 -4.99 -20.35
N VAL A 110 2.92 -4.24 -21.36
CA VAL A 110 1.56 -4.32 -21.92
C VAL A 110 1.61 -4.83 -23.35
N THR A 111 0.46 -5.29 -23.84
CA THR A 111 0.31 -5.70 -25.24
C THR A 111 0.16 -4.44 -26.12
N PRO A 112 0.98 -4.26 -27.18
CA PRO A 112 0.83 -3.13 -28.08
C PRO A 112 -0.58 -3.04 -28.68
N GLY A 113 -1.18 -1.86 -28.63
CA GLY A 113 -2.54 -1.62 -29.13
C GLY A 113 -3.68 -2.02 -28.19
N ASP A 114 -3.38 -2.58 -27.01
CA ASP A 114 -4.41 -2.86 -26.00
C ASP A 114 -4.81 -1.57 -25.26
N SER A 115 -6.02 -1.08 -25.53
CA SER A 115 -6.54 0.12 -24.88
C SER A 115 -6.79 -0.03 -23.39
N THR A 116 -6.88 -1.25 -22.87
CA THR A 116 -7.05 -1.49 -21.44
C THR A 116 -5.74 -1.45 -20.67
N ARG A 117 -4.60 -1.48 -21.38
CA ARG A 117 -3.25 -1.56 -20.80
C ARG A 117 -3.11 -2.71 -19.79
N LYS A 118 -3.70 -3.85 -20.15
CA LYS A 118 -3.59 -5.11 -19.40
C LYS A 118 -2.12 -5.51 -19.25
N VAL A 119 -1.70 -5.84 -18.03
CA VAL A 119 -0.35 -6.37 -17.79
C VAL A 119 -0.21 -7.70 -18.53
N ASN A 120 0.85 -7.80 -19.34
CA ASN A 120 1.21 -8.99 -20.08
C ASN A 120 2.16 -9.84 -19.24
N TYR A 121 1.61 -10.84 -18.55
CA TYR A 121 2.39 -11.73 -17.68
C TYR A 121 3.47 -12.53 -18.41
N LEU A 122 3.33 -12.78 -19.72
CA LEU A 122 4.39 -13.45 -20.49
C LEU A 122 5.66 -12.60 -20.58
N LYS A 123 5.53 -11.28 -20.63
CA LYS A 123 6.66 -10.34 -20.64
C LYS A 123 7.37 -10.32 -19.27
N ILE A 124 6.59 -10.35 -18.17
CA ILE A 124 7.15 -10.23 -16.81
C ILE A 124 7.40 -11.55 -16.08
N ARG A 125 7.14 -12.69 -16.72
CA ARG A 125 7.28 -14.04 -16.11
C ARG A 125 8.64 -14.35 -15.50
N ASN A 126 9.70 -13.67 -15.94
CA ASN A 126 11.05 -13.87 -15.41
C ASN A 126 11.28 -13.09 -14.10
N TYR A 127 10.42 -12.12 -13.79
CA TYR A 127 10.52 -11.24 -12.62
C TYR A 127 9.49 -11.56 -11.54
N MET A 128 8.48 -12.36 -11.86
CA MET A 128 7.41 -12.78 -10.96
C MET A 128 7.29 -14.30 -10.97
N LYS A 129 7.25 -14.91 -9.78
CA LYS A 129 7.17 -16.38 -9.64
C LYS A 129 5.77 -16.92 -9.86
N ASP A 130 4.77 -16.19 -9.37
CA ASP A 130 3.37 -16.61 -9.35
C ASP A 130 2.52 -15.55 -10.04
N GLU A 131 1.52 -15.96 -10.81
CA GLU A 131 0.55 -15.06 -11.43
C GLU A 131 -0.57 -14.72 -10.43
N PRO A 132 -1.01 -13.46 -10.36
CA PRO A 132 -2.12 -13.09 -9.50
C PRO A 132 -3.44 -13.74 -9.95
N PRO A 133 -4.37 -14.03 -9.03
CA PRO A 133 -5.63 -14.69 -9.33
C PRO A 133 -6.67 -13.79 -10.03
N PHE A 134 -6.30 -12.54 -10.33
CA PHE A 134 -7.15 -11.55 -10.97
C PHE A 134 -6.34 -10.69 -11.93
N GLN A 135 -7.05 -9.92 -12.76
CA GLN A 135 -6.40 -9.11 -13.78
C GLN A 135 -5.84 -7.80 -13.21
N LEU A 136 -4.62 -7.47 -13.63
CA LEU A 136 -3.96 -6.20 -13.35
C LEU A 136 -3.71 -5.41 -14.64
N TYR A 137 -3.61 -4.09 -14.47
CA TYR A 137 -3.45 -3.10 -15.52
C TYR A 137 -2.37 -2.10 -15.14
N LEU A 138 -1.74 -1.47 -16.14
CA LEU A 138 -0.87 -0.32 -15.94
C LEU A 138 -1.63 0.97 -16.21
N HIS A 139 -1.68 1.84 -15.21
CA HIS A 139 -2.26 3.15 -15.36
C HIS A 139 -1.44 3.99 -16.38
N PRO A 140 -2.08 4.71 -17.32
CA PRO A 140 -1.39 5.33 -18.45
C PRO A 140 -0.50 6.52 -18.10
N GLN A 141 -0.73 7.17 -16.96
CA GLN A 141 -0.03 8.42 -16.62
C GLN A 141 1.22 8.18 -15.77
N ASP A 142 1.10 7.35 -14.74
CA ASP A 142 2.16 7.08 -13.75
C ASP A 142 2.78 5.69 -13.90
N ARG A 143 2.20 4.82 -14.75
CA ARG A 143 2.61 3.43 -14.98
C ARG A 143 2.54 2.57 -13.71
N MET A 144 1.68 2.96 -12.77
CA MET A 144 1.44 2.15 -11.58
C MET A 144 0.47 1.01 -11.89
N VAL A 145 0.71 -0.14 -11.27
CA VAL A 145 -0.14 -1.33 -11.35
C VAL A 145 -1.42 -1.10 -10.55
N THR A 146 -2.56 -1.40 -11.16
CA THR A 146 -3.87 -1.31 -10.50
C THR A 146 -4.75 -2.50 -10.88
N HIS A 147 -5.71 -2.80 -10.00
CA HIS A 147 -6.77 -3.79 -10.22
C HIS A 147 -7.95 -3.25 -11.05
N ARG A 148 -7.99 -1.93 -11.30
CA ARG A 148 -9.07 -1.26 -12.01
C ARG A 148 -8.66 -1.06 -13.46
N VAL A 149 -9.60 -1.28 -14.39
CA VAL A 149 -9.37 -0.93 -15.79
C VAL A 149 -9.21 0.60 -15.85
N PRO A 150 -8.07 1.13 -16.31
CA PRO A 150 -7.89 2.57 -16.43
C PRO A 150 -8.89 3.12 -17.46
N GLU A 151 -9.62 4.15 -17.07
CA GLU A 151 -10.40 4.95 -18.01
C GLU A 151 -9.44 5.82 -18.84
N LYS A 152 -9.81 6.08 -20.10
CA LYS A 152 -8.98 6.85 -21.04
C LYS A 152 -8.92 8.33 -20.69
#